data_AF-A0A536TQI5-F1
#
_entry.id   AF-A0A536TQI5-F1
#
_cell.length_a   1.000
_cell.length_b   1.000
_cell.length_c   1.000
_cell.angle_alpha   90.00
_cell.angle_beta   90.00
_cell.angle_gamma   90.00
#
_symmetry.space_group_name_H-M   'P 1'
#
loop_
_entity.id
_entity.type
_entity.pdbx_description
1 polymer ?
#
loop_
_entity_poly.entity_id
_entity_poly.type
_entity_poly.pdbx_seq_one_letter_code
_entity_poly.pdbx_strand_id
1 'polypeptide(L)'
;LTSPERAVLLAYSKIWLYDELLASTLPDDAWVATALARYFPKALRERHATYMPRHPLKREIIATYVDNSMVNRVGSTFVHQLLETTGAKPYEIVRAYLLNREIFGFVDLWKAIEALDNEVDDAVQSAMLLDTSRLIGRGTTWFLRSRRLAEDMAATIAHFTPQVAALATRLPQLLDPGERVRIDTAVAAYVAKGVPQPLATRVVAFDTLYAALDIVEVAGTAKRPVETIAELYFALATRFGLPWLREKIAALPGDAHWQMLAKGAMQDDLSSLQRTITGEVLRGADSGAPAKLVAAWEDRNRRSVERAVQLFGELRATSAVDAAMLSVALRELRNLA
;
A
#
# COMPACT_ATOMS: atom_id res chain seq x y z
N LEU A 1 -0.13 20.89 18.47
CA LEU A 1 0.09 20.05 19.66
C LEU A 1 1.55 20.10 20.07
N THR A 2 1.83 20.24 21.37
CA THR A 2 3.17 20.16 21.95
C THR A 2 3.62 18.71 22.12
N SER A 3 4.91 18.45 22.39
CA SER A 3 5.41 17.09 22.60
C SER A 3 4.74 16.36 23.78
N PRO A 4 4.50 17.00 24.95
CA PRO A 4 3.76 16.38 26.05
C PRO A 4 2.32 15.99 25.67
N GLU A 5 1.59 16.86 24.96
CA GLU A 5 0.23 16.56 24.51
C GLU A 5 0.20 15.34 23.57
N ARG A 6 1.18 15.24 22.66
CA ARG A 6 1.30 14.08 21.76
C ARG A 6 1.59 12.79 22.52
N ALA A 7 2.41 12.84 23.58
CA ALA A 7 2.70 11.66 24.40
C ALA A 7 1.44 11.16 25.14
N VAL A 8 0.62 12.08 25.66
CA VAL A 8 -0.66 11.74 26.30
C VAL A 8 -1.60 11.09 25.28
N LEU A 9 -1.78 11.69 24.10
CA LEU A 9 -2.63 11.12 23.04
C LEU A 9 -2.14 9.74 22.59
N LEU A 10 -0.83 9.53 22.51
CA LEU A 10 -0.23 8.25 22.19
C LEU A 10 -0.59 7.18 23.24
N ALA A 11 -0.49 7.51 24.53
CA ALA A 11 -0.82 6.60 25.61
C ALA A 11 -2.31 6.23 25.60
N TYR A 12 -3.21 7.21 25.48
CA TYR A 12 -4.66 6.95 25.44
C TYR A 12 -5.07 6.16 24.20
N SER A 13 -4.46 6.43 23.04
CA SER A 13 -4.70 5.67 21.81
C SER A 13 -4.34 4.18 21.98
N LYS A 14 -3.20 3.89 22.64
CA LYS A 14 -2.78 2.51 22.93
C LYS A 14 -3.71 1.81 23.92
N ILE A 15 -4.13 2.49 24.99
CA ILE A 15 -5.05 1.92 25.99
C ILE A 15 -6.37 1.54 25.32
N TRP A 16 -6.97 2.45 24.57
CA TRP A 16 -8.21 2.18 23.86
C TRP A 16 -8.05 1.06 22.83
N LEU A 17 -7.00 1.12 22.00
CA LEU A 17 -6.78 0.09 20.98
C LEU A 17 -6.51 -1.29 21.60
N TYR A 18 -5.78 -1.35 22.72
CA TYR A 18 -5.55 -2.58 23.46
C TYR A 18 -6.88 -3.24 23.87
N ASP A 19 -7.83 -2.49 24.41
CA ASP A 19 -9.14 -3.01 24.81
C ASP A 19 -9.92 -3.55 23.60
N GLU A 20 -9.92 -2.81 22.48
CA GLU A 20 -10.55 -3.24 21.22
C GLU A 20 -9.92 -4.52 20.65
N LEU A 21 -8.59 -4.64 20.74
CA LEU A 21 -7.89 -5.85 20.30
C LEU A 21 -8.18 -7.03 21.21
N LEU A 22 -8.17 -6.83 22.53
CA LEU A 22 -8.42 -7.88 23.51
C LEU A 22 -9.86 -8.41 23.43
N ALA A 23 -10.83 -7.56 23.08
CA ALA A 23 -12.22 -7.95 22.85
C ALA A 23 -12.46 -8.67 21.50
N SER A 24 -11.45 -8.69 20.61
CA SER A 24 -11.56 -9.27 19.28
C SER A 24 -11.00 -10.70 19.17
N THR A 25 -11.15 -11.30 17.99
CA THR A 25 -10.54 -12.58 17.63
C THR A 25 -9.09 -12.47 17.15
N LEU A 26 -8.58 -11.24 16.96
CA LEU A 26 -7.24 -11.03 16.39
C LEU A 26 -6.10 -11.71 17.19
N PRO A 27 -6.10 -11.68 18.54
CA PRO A 27 -5.05 -12.37 19.31
C PRO A 27 -5.04 -13.90 19.14
N ASP A 28 -6.15 -14.50 18.68
CA ASP A 28 -6.27 -15.95 18.47
C ASP A 28 -5.90 -16.38 17.05
N ASP A 29 -5.72 -15.44 16.10
CA ASP A 29 -5.26 -15.76 14.76
C ASP A 29 -3.89 -16.47 14.84
N ALA A 30 -3.76 -17.61 14.17
CA ALA A 30 -2.58 -18.47 14.29
C ALA A 30 -1.28 -17.75 13.91
N TRP A 31 -1.33 -16.83 12.94
CA TRP A 31 -0.16 -16.05 12.55
C TRP A 31 0.15 -14.97 13.59
N VAL A 32 -0.87 -14.27 14.09
CA VAL A 32 -0.69 -13.22 15.12
C VAL A 32 -0.21 -13.80 16.44
N ALA A 33 -0.70 -14.99 16.83
CA ALA A 33 -0.32 -15.68 18.06
C ALA A 33 1.19 -15.99 18.14
N THR A 34 1.90 -16.04 17.01
CA THR A 34 3.36 -16.16 16.98
C THR A 34 4.09 -14.96 17.61
N ALA A 35 3.42 -13.82 17.78
CA ALA A 35 3.93 -12.66 18.51
C ALA A 35 4.24 -12.98 19.97
N LEU A 36 3.52 -13.92 20.58
CA LEU A 36 3.74 -14.34 21.97
C LEU A 36 5.17 -14.79 22.21
N ALA A 37 5.72 -15.60 21.32
CA ALA A 37 7.11 -16.05 21.44
C ALA A 37 8.07 -14.86 21.33
N ARG A 38 7.84 -13.95 20.38
CA ARG A 38 8.71 -12.78 20.11
C ARG A 38 8.77 -11.80 21.29
N TYR A 39 7.71 -11.73 22.10
CA TYR A 39 7.69 -10.94 23.32
C TYR A 39 8.74 -11.38 24.34
N PHE A 40 8.91 -12.69 24.55
CA PHE A 40 9.85 -13.20 25.55
C PHE A 40 11.30 -13.10 25.08
N PRO A 41 12.26 -12.81 25.99
CA PRO A 41 13.69 -12.83 25.70
C PRO A 41 14.18 -14.14 25.07
N LYS A 42 15.22 -14.06 24.23
CA LYS A 42 15.78 -15.21 23.48
C LYS A 42 16.08 -16.42 24.38
N ALA A 43 16.69 -16.20 25.54
CA ALA A 43 17.03 -17.26 26.49
C ALA A 43 15.80 -18.03 26.99
N LEU A 44 14.66 -17.35 27.22
CA LEU A 44 13.41 -17.99 27.63
C LEU A 44 12.75 -18.73 26.46
N ARG A 45 12.84 -18.20 25.24
CA ARG A 45 12.35 -18.90 24.04
C ARG A 45 13.07 -20.23 23.85
N GLU A 46 14.40 -20.24 23.92
CA GLU A 46 15.19 -21.45 23.67
C GLU A 46 14.96 -22.53 24.73
N ARG A 47 14.79 -22.14 26.00
CA ARG A 47 14.67 -23.08 27.13
C ARG A 47 13.23 -23.48 27.46
N HIS A 48 12.26 -22.61 27.20
CA HIS A 48 10.89 -22.73 27.71
C HIS A 48 9.78 -22.46 26.68
N ALA A 49 10.08 -22.49 25.37
CA ALA A 49 9.08 -22.25 24.31
C ALA A 49 7.80 -23.10 24.46
N THR A 50 7.91 -24.35 24.91
CA THR A 50 6.77 -25.26 25.10
C THR A 50 5.76 -24.80 26.14
N TYR A 51 6.16 -23.94 27.08
CA TYR A 51 5.28 -23.38 28.11
C TYR A 51 4.55 -22.11 27.66
N MET A 52 5.10 -21.37 26.69
CA MET A 52 4.57 -20.07 26.27
C MET A 52 3.09 -20.13 25.81
N PRO A 53 2.64 -21.12 25.00
CA PRO A 53 1.24 -21.18 24.59
C PRO A 53 0.24 -21.39 25.74
N ARG A 54 0.72 -21.86 26.91
CA ARG A 54 -0.08 -22.09 28.13
C ARG A 54 -0.09 -20.88 29.07
N HIS A 55 0.54 -19.77 28.68
CA HIS A 55 0.59 -18.57 29.52
C HIS A 55 -0.82 -18.04 29.76
N PRO A 56 -1.23 -17.80 31.03
CA PRO A 56 -2.60 -17.37 31.35
C PRO A 56 -2.95 -16.03 30.68
N LEU A 57 -1.96 -15.12 30.60
CA LEU A 57 -2.11 -13.80 29.96
C LEU A 57 -1.70 -13.77 28.48
N LYS A 58 -1.78 -14.89 27.76
CA LYS A 58 -1.28 -14.96 26.37
C LYS A 58 -1.93 -13.91 25.47
N ARG A 59 -3.23 -13.66 25.64
CA ARG A 59 -4.01 -12.75 24.80
C ARG A 59 -3.61 -11.30 25.06
N GLU A 60 -3.49 -10.95 26.33
CA GLU A 60 -3.07 -9.65 26.83
C GLU A 60 -1.66 -9.33 26.33
N ILE A 61 -0.72 -10.27 26.46
CA ILE A 61 0.65 -10.10 25.95
C ILE A 61 0.67 -9.87 24.44
N ILE A 62 -0.10 -10.67 23.68
CA ILE A 62 -0.19 -10.52 22.22
C ILE A 62 -0.78 -9.16 21.86
N ALA A 63 -1.90 -8.77 22.46
CA ALA A 63 -2.56 -7.50 22.20
C ALA A 63 -1.64 -6.32 22.51
N THR A 64 -1.01 -6.31 23.70
CA THR A 64 -0.05 -5.27 24.09
C THR A 64 1.14 -5.20 23.13
N TYR A 65 1.71 -6.34 22.73
CA TYR A 65 2.87 -6.35 21.85
C TYR A 65 2.54 -5.87 20.44
N VAL A 66 1.41 -6.31 19.89
CA VAL A 66 0.94 -5.92 18.55
C VAL A 66 0.59 -4.44 18.50
N ASP A 67 -0.19 -3.95 19.48
CA ASP A 67 -0.55 -2.53 19.61
C ASP A 67 0.70 -1.64 19.67
N ASN A 68 1.61 -1.92 20.62
CA ASN A 68 2.83 -1.13 20.76
C ASN A 68 3.69 -1.16 19.49
N SER A 69 3.85 -2.33 18.88
CA SER A 69 4.65 -2.47 17.66
C SER A 69 4.06 -1.67 16.49
N MET A 70 2.73 -1.58 16.39
CA MET A 70 2.08 -0.83 15.32
C MET A 70 2.10 0.67 15.61
N VAL A 71 1.58 1.09 16.75
CA VAL A 71 1.39 2.51 17.09
C VAL A 71 2.72 3.26 17.13
N ASN A 72 3.82 2.61 17.55
CA ASN A 72 5.16 3.22 17.48
C ASN A 72 5.63 3.51 16.05
N ARG A 73 5.03 2.89 15.02
CA ARG A 73 5.38 3.04 13.61
C ARG A 73 4.46 3.99 12.86
N VAL A 74 3.16 3.93 13.13
CA VAL A 74 2.14 4.68 12.36
C VAL A 74 1.53 5.86 13.13
N GLY A 75 1.83 5.99 14.43
CA GLY A 75 1.32 7.04 15.29
C GLY A 75 -0.09 6.77 15.84
N SER A 76 -0.54 7.69 16.70
CA SER A 76 -1.78 7.56 17.47
C SER A 76 -3.07 7.81 16.69
N THR A 77 -2.99 8.51 15.56
CA THR A 77 -4.17 8.87 14.75
C THR A 77 -4.51 7.85 13.68
N PHE A 78 -3.60 6.92 13.37
CA PHE A 78 -3.71 6.02 12.23
C PHE A 78 -4.98 5.17 12.24
N VAL A 79 -5.27 4.51 13.36
CA VAL A 79 -6.46 3.65 13.48
C VAL A 79 -7.74 4.47 13.40
N HIS A 80 -7.78 5.63 14.06
CA HIS A 80 -8.95 6.50 14.04
C HIS A 80 -9.24 7.02 12.63
N GLN A 81 -8.21 7.48 11.92
CA GLN A 81 -8.36 7.96 10.54
C GLN A 81 -8.85 6.86 9.58
N LEU A 82 -8.34 5.64 9.72
CA LEU A 82 -8.81 4.51 8.91
C LEU A 82 -10.23 4.10 9.29
N LEU A 83 -10.60 4.15 10.57
CA LEU A 83 -11.96 3.91 11.02
C LEU A 83 -12.94 4.92 10.40
N GLU A 84 -12.62 6.22 10.43
CA GLU A 84 -13.47 7.27 9.85
C GLU A 84 -13.62 7.12 8.33
N THR A 85 -12.54 6.78 7.63
CA THR A 85 -12.50 6.71 6.16
C THR A 85 -13.06 5.40 5.59
N THR A 86 -13.02 4.30 6.34
CA THR A 86 -13.39 2.97 5.84
C THR A 86 -14.55 2.32 6.58
N GLY A 87 -14.87 2.80 7.78
CA GLY A 87 -15.84 2.16 8.68
C GLY A 87 -15.37 0.82 9.27
N ALA A 88 -14.11 0.42 9.02
CA ALA A 88 -13.56 -0.83 9.53
C ALA A 88 -13.38 -0.80 11.05
N LYS A 89 -13.48 -1.97 11.67
CA LYS A 89 -13.26 -2.13 13.11
C LYS A 89 -11.77 -2.00 13.44
N PRO A 90 -11.40 -1.56 14.66
CA PRO A 90 -10.00 -1.38 15.03
C PRO A 90 -9.13 -2.63 14.80
N TYR A 91 -9.61 -3.82 15.18
CA TYR A 91 -8.85 -5.07 14.97
C TYR A 91 -8.68 -5.44 13.48
N GLU A 92 -9.60 -5.03 12.60
CA GLU A 92 -9.51 -5.23 11.15
C GLU A 92 -8.41 -4.34 10.56
N ILE A 93 -8.28 -3.11 11.06
CA ILE A 93 -7.21 -2.18 10.69
C ILE A 93 -5.85 -2.73 11.10
N VAL A 94 -5.74 -3.25 12.33
CA VAL A 94 -4.50 -3.88 12.79
C VAL A 94 -4.16 -5.12 11.96
N ARG A 95 -5.15 -5.97 11.64
CA ARG A 95 -4.98 -7.13 10.76
C ARG A 95 -4.45 -6.73 9.38
N ALA A 96 -5.09 -5.75 8.75
CA ALA A 96 -4.69 -5.21 7.44
C ALA A 96 -3.28 -4.62 7.47
N TYR A 97 -2.94 -3.88 8.53
CA TYR A 97 -1.60 -3.33 8.75
C TYR A 97 -0.56 -4.46 8.85
N LEU A 98 -0.85 -5.52 9.60
CA LEU A 98 0.08 -6.65 9.78
C LEU A 98 0.33 -7.41 8.47
N LEU A 99 -0.72 -7.66 7.67
CA LEU A 99 -0.59 -8.24 6.34
C LEU A 99 0.33 -7.39 5.45
N ASN A 100 0.04 -6.10 5.37
CA ASN A 100 0.81 -5.15 4.57
C ASN A 100 2.28 -5.05 5.04
N ARG A 101 2.50 -4.95 6.36
CA ARG A 101 3.82 -4.88 6.98
C ARG A 101 4.68 -6.07 6.56
N GLU A 102 4.10 -7.27 6.60
CA GLU A 102 4.83 -8.50 6.31
C GLU A 102 5.05 -8.70 4.81
N ILE A 103 4.02 -8.50 4.00
CA ILE A 103 4.06 -8.75 2.54
C ILE A 103 5.13 -7.90 1.85
N PHE A 104 5.29 -6.65 2.28
CA PHE A 104 6.31 -5.77 1.70
C PHE A 104 7.61 -5.69 2.52
N GLY A 105 7.72 -6.45 3.61
CA GLY A 105 8.92 -6.53 4.44
C GLY A 105 9.31 -5.20 5.10
N PHE A 106 8.33 -4.44 5.61
CA PHE A 106 8.56 -3.13 6.22
C PHE A 106 9.50 -3.18 7.43
N VAL A 107 9.51 -4.30 8.18
CA VAL A 107 10.39 -4.46 9.34
C VAL A 107 11.86 -4.32 8.96
N ASP A 108 12.29 -4.96 7.88
CA ASP A 108 13.68 -4.87 7.42
C ASP A 108 13.98 -3.52 6.77
N LEU A 109 12.98 -2.90 6.13
CA LEU A 109 13.12 -1.55 5.60
C LEU A 109 13.36 -0.54 6.73
N TRP A 110 12.58 -0.59 7.81
CA TRP A 110 12.77 0.30 8.95
C TRP A 110 14.11 0.11 9.63
N LYS A 111 14.54 -1.14 9.85
CA LYS A 111 15.88 -1.39 10.41
C LYS A 111 16.99 -0.79 9.55
N ALA A 112 16.86 -0.88 8.22
CA ALA A 112 17.84 -0.31 7.31
C ALA A 112 17.83 1.23 7.34
N ILE A 113 16.66 1.86 7.51
CA ILE A 113 16.55 3.31 7.70
C ILE A 113 17.12 3.73 9.06
N GLU A 114 16.78 3.02 10.14
CA GLU A 114 17.25 3.28 11.50
C GLU A 114 18.78 3.12 11.62
N ALA A 115 19.38 2.21 10.85
CA ALA A 115 20.83 2.05 10.79
C ALA A 115 21.57 3.25 10.16
N LEU A 116 20.85 4.24 9.60
CA LEU A 116 21.43 5.51 9.15
C LEU A 116 21.53 6.56 10.27
N ASP A 117 21.16 6.22 11.51
CA ASP A 117 21.28 7.13 12.65
C ASP A 117 22.74 7.61 12.82
N ASN A 118 22.93 8.92 12.85
CA ASN A 118 24.24 9.61 12.81
C ASN A 118 25.10 9.39 11.55
N GLU A 119 24.57 8.71 10.51
CA GLU A 119 25.25 8.53 9.21
C GLU A 119 24.76 9.52 8.15
N VAL A 120 23.51 9.99 8.26
CA VAL A 120 22.91 11.02 7.40
C VAL A 120 22.21 12.09 8.25
N ASP A 121 21.86 13.21 7.62
CA ASP A 121 21.09 14.29 8.27
C ASP A 121 19.73 13.76 8.80
N ASP A 122 19.35 14.14 10.01
CA ASP A 122 18.08 13.70 10.66
C ASP A 122 16.87 13.95 9.76
N ALA A 123 16.86 15.09 9.06
CA ALA A 123 15.78 15.44 8.13
C ALA A 123 15.63 14.43 6.98
N VAL A 124 16.72 13.78 6.54
CA VAL A 124 16.71 12.76 5.49
C VAL A 124 16.12 11.46 6.01
N GLN A 125 16.59 11.01 7.18
CA GLN A 125 16.07 9.80 7.81
C GLN A 125 14.58 9.95 8.18
N SER A 126 14.21 11.09 8.74
CA SER A 126 12.82 11.46 9.05
C SER A 126 11.94 11.48 7.80
N ALA A 127 12.42 12.02 6.68
CA ALA A 127 11.68 12.00 5.42
C ALA A 127 11.41 10.57 4.93
N MET A 128 12.39 9.67 5.00
CA MET A 128 12.22 8.26 4.62
C MET A 128 11.21 7.55 5.53
N LEU A 129 11.22 7.81 6.84
CA LEU A 129 10.24 7.27 7.78
C LEU A 129 8.81 7.77 7.48
N LEU A 130 8.65 9.06 7.15
CA LEU A 130 7.37 9.62 6.73
C LEU A 130 6.87 9.02 5.41
N ASP A 131 7.77 8.83 4.43
CA ASP A 131 7.46 8.15 3.18
C ASP A 131 6.94 6.73 3.44
N THR A 132 7.65 5.93 4.26
CA THR A 132 7.19 4.57 4.60
C THR A 132 5.85 4.57 5.35
N SER A 133 5.59 5.56 6.20
CA SER A 133 4.31 5.67 6.93
C SER A 133 3.13 5.93 6.00
N ARG A 134 3.29 6.81 4.99
CA ARG A 134 2.27 7.04 3.96
C ARG A 134 1.95 5.77 3.18
N LEU A 135 2.99 5.02 2.82
CA LEU A 135 2.87 3.77 2.05
C LEU A 135 2.15 2.67 2.85
N ILE A 136 2.35 2.64 4.17
CA ILE A 136 1.63 1.73 5.05
C ILE A 136 0.14 2.02 5.07
N GLY A 137 -0.24 3.29 5.13
CA GLY A 137 -1.65 3.69 5.06
C GLY A 137 -2.31 3.14 3.81
N ARG A 138 -1.68 3.35 2.65
CA ARG A 138 -2.18 2.87 1.36
C ARG A 138 -2.35 1.34 1.35
N GLY A 139 -1.30 0.60 1.73
CA GLY A 139 -1.29 -0.85 1.91
C GLY A 139 -2.43 -1.38 2.79
N THR A 140 -2.62 -0.73 3.93
CA THR A 140 -3.63 -1.08 4.91
C THR A 140 -5.03 -0.87 4.33
N THR A 141 -5.29 0.28 3.70
CA THR A 141 -6.58 0.57 3.05
C THR A 141 -6.91 -0.43 1.95
N TRP A 142 -5.91 -0.91 1.19
CA TRP A 142 -6.13 -1.97 0.21
C TRP A 142 -6.73 -3.22 0.83
N PHE A 143 -6.09 -3.72 1.89
CA PHE A 143 -6.54 -4.93 2.58
C PHE A 143 -7.89 -4.74 3.22
N LEU A 144 -8.16 -3.57 3.83
CA LEU A 144 -9.46 -3.24 4.41
C LEU A 144 -10.63 -3.36 3.43
N ARG A 145 -10.37 -3.17 2.12
CA ARG A 145 -11.39 -3.27 1.07
C ARG A 145 -11.33 -4.58 0.29
N SER A 146 -10.35 -5.41 0.59
CA SER A 146 -10.11 -6.67 -0.08
C SER A 146 -10.77 -7.81 0.67
N ARG A 147 -11.37 -8.75 -0.08
CA ARG A 147 -11.86 -10.02 0.51
C ARG A 147 -10.76 -10.80 1.23
N ARG A 148 -9.48 -10.55 0.90
CA ARG A 148 -8.30 -11.16 1.52
C ARG A 148 -8.19 -10.88 3.02
N LEU A 149 -8.80 -9.82 3.52
CA LEU A 149 -8.77 -9.52 4.95
C LEU A 149 -9.39 -10.65 5.78
N ALA A 150 -10.46 -11.28 5.28
CA ALA A 150 -11.16 -12.36 5.97
C ALA A 150 -10.50 -13.74 5.77
N GLU A 151 -9.51 -13.85 4.89
CA GLU A 151 -8.80 -15.09 4.63
C GLU A 151 -7.72 -15.35 5.71
N ASP A 152 -7.18 -16.57 5.73
CA ASP A 152 -6.08 -16.95 6.63
C ASP A 152 -4.85 -16.06 6.41
N MET A 153 -4.29 -15.49 7.49
CA MET A 153 -3.18 -14.53 7.36
C MET A 153 -1.92 -15.18 6.84
N ALA A 154 -1.58 -16.38 7.32
CA ALA A 154 -0.35 -17.06 6.93
C ALA A 154 -0.38 -17.44 5.44
N ALA A 155 -1.50 -17.97 4.96
CA ALA A 155 -1.73 -18.28 3.55
C ALA A 155 -1.71 -17.00 2.69
N THR A 156 -2.34 -15.92 3.15
CA THR A 156 -2.35 -14.63 2.45
C THR A 156 -0.92 -14.10 2.30
N ILE A 157 -0.13 -14.07 3.37
CA ILE A 157 1.27 -13.63 3.35
C ILE A 157 2.09 -14.52 2.41
N ALA A 158 1.98 -15.84 2.55
CA ALA A 158 2.70 -16.81 1.71
C ALA A 158 2.34 -16.67 0.22
N HIS A 159 1.10 -16.28 -0.10
CA HIS A 159 0.68 -16.02 -1.46
C HIS A 159 1.31 -14.73 -2.02
N PHE A 160 1.21 -13.61 -1.31
CA PHE A 160 1.61 -12.31 -1.84
C PHE A 160 3.12 -12.05 -1.79
N THR A 161 3.81 -12.38 -0.69
CA THR A 161 5.23 -12.03 -0.48
C THR A 161 6.15 -12.43 -1.65
N PRO A 162 6.18 -13.68 -2.14
CA PRO A 162 7.09 -14.05 -3.24
C PRO A 162 6.74 -13.34 -4.55
N GLN A 163 5.47 -13.07 -4.81
CA GLN A 163 5.02 -12.39 -6.02
C GLN A 163 5.37 -10.89 -6.00
N VAL A 164 5.19 -10.23 -4.85
CA VAL A 164 5.61 -8.84 -4.64
C VAL A 164 7.12 -8.72 -4.80
N ALA A 165 7.90 -9.66 -4.24
CA ALA A 165 9.35 -9.67 -4.40
C ALA A 165 9.78 -9.86 -5.86
N ALA A 166 9.14 -10.77 -6.60
CA ALA A 166 9.40 -10.97 -8.03
C ALA A 166 9.11 -9.69 -8.83
N LEU A 167 7.97 -9.05 -8.58
CA LEU A 167 7.60 -7.78 -9.24
C LEU A 167 8.56 -6.65 -8.89
N ALA A 168 9.04 -6.55 -7.65
CA ALA A 168 9.99 -5.52 -7.25
C ALA A 168 11.28 -5.58 -8.08
N THR A 169 11.79 -6.77 -8.40
CA THR A 169 13.00 -6.93 -9.23
C THR A 169 12.78 -6.54 -10.69
N ARG A 170 11.53 -6.68 -11.18
CA ARG A 170 11.14 -6.40 -12.56
C ARG A 170 10.57 -4.99 -12.77
N LEU A 171 10.34 -4.26 -11.69
CA LEU A 171 9.66 -2.98 -11.73
C LEU A 171 10.35 -1.97 -12.67
N PRO A 172 11.71 -1.81 -12.64
CA PRO A 172 12.38 -0.86 -13.53
C PRO A 172 12.14 -1.13 -15.02
N GLN A 173 11.92 -2.38 -15.43
CA GLN A 173 11.68 -2.74 -16.83
C GLN A 173 10.23 -2.56 -17.26
N LEU A 174 9.30 -2.45 -16.31
CA LEU A 174 7.86 -2.34 -16.57
C LEU A 174 7.37 -0.89 -16.66
N LEU A 175 8.11 0.05 -16.06
CA LEU A 175 7.73 1.45 -16.04
C LEU A 175 7.98 2.12 -17.38
N ASP A 176 7.18 3.14 -17.69
CA ASP A 176 7.47 4.00 -18.84
C ASP A 176 8.72 4.86 -18.58
N PRO A 177 9.37 5.41 -19.62
CA PRO A 177 10.58 6.19 -19.47
C PRO A 177 10.45 7.40 -18.54
N GLY A 178 9.28 8.04 -18.48
CA GLY A 178 9.04 9.20 -17.61
C GLY A 178 9.04 8.81 -16.14
N GLU A 179 8.32 7.73 -15.80
CA GLU A 179 8.30 7.20 -14.43
C GLU A 179 9.67 6.67 -13.99
N ARG A 180 10.44 6.04 -14.89
CA ARG A 180 11.82 5.63 -14.59
C ARG A 180 12.70 6.82 -14.24
N VAL A 181 12.69 7.87 -15.07
CA VAL A 181 13.47 9.10 -14.82
C VAL A 181 13.06 9.74 -13.49
N ARG A 182 11.77 9.75 -13.16
CA ARG A 182 11.27 10.29 -11.89
C ARG A 182 11.81 9.51 -10.69
N ILE A 183 11.75 8.18 -10.74
CA ILE A 183 12.29 7.31 -9.69
C ILE A 183 13.81 7.48 -9.60
N ASP A 184 14.53 7.39 -10.71
CA ASP A 184 16.00 7.50 -10.74
C ASP A 184 16.47 8.86 -10.18
N THR A 185 15.75 9.94 -10.49
CA THR A 185 16.03 11.28 -9.95
C THR A 185 15.82 11.33 -8.44
N ALA A 186 14.70 10.78 -7.93
CA ALA A 186 14.43 10.73 -6.50
C ALA A 186 15.43 9.84 -5.75
N VAL A 187 15.85 8.72 -6.34
CA VAL A 187 16.91 7.85 -5.81
C VAL A 187 18.24 8.60 -5.76
N ALA A 188 18.63 9.25 -6.86
CA ALA A 188 19.86 10.05 -6.92
C ALA A 188 19.87 11.17 -5.87
N ALA A 189 18.72 11.80 -5.60
CA ALA A 189 18.59 12.83 -4.57
C ALA A 189 18.83 12.29 -3.16
N TYR A 190 18.40 11.05 -2.85
CA TYR A 190 18.71 10.40 -1.57
C TYR A 190 20.18 9.95 -1.50
N VAL A 191 20.71 9.39 -2.59
CA VAL A 191 22.11 8.95 -2.66
C VAL A 191 23.08 10.13 -2.49
N ALA A 192 22.77 11.28 -3.09
CA ALA A 192 23.55 12.51 -2.92
C ALA A 192 23.57 13.01 -1.46
N LYS A 193 22.64 12.55 -0.62
CA LYS A 193 22.56 12.86 0.82
C LYS A 193 23.13 11.74 1.70
N GLY A 194 23.88 10.79 1.12
CA GLY A 194 24.56 9.73 1.86
C GLY A 194 23.76 8.44 2.05
N VAL A 195 22.53 8.35 1.55
CA VAL A 195 21.72 7.13 1.66
C VAL A 195 22.26 6.05 0.72
N PRO A 196 22.49 4.80 1.17
CA PRO A 196 22.89 3.71 0.29
C PRO A 196 21.89 3.48 -0.85
N GLN A 197 22.38 3.34 -2.09
CA GLN A 197 21.54 3.21 -3.29
C GLN A 197 20.47 2.10 -3.20
N PRO A 198 20.75 0.88 -2.67
CA PRO A 198 19.71 -0.15 -2.53
C PRO A 198 18.56 0.29 -1.63
N LEU A 199 18.86 1.03 -0.55
CA LEU A 199 17.86 1.53 0.38
C LEU A 199 17.05 2.68 -0.21
N ALA A 200 17.72 3.65 -0.84
CA ALA A 200 17.06 4.75 -1.55
C ALA A 200 16.11 4.22 -2.64
N THR A 201 16.56 3.25 -3.44
CA THR A 201 15.74 2.58 -4.46
C THR A 201 14.51 1.93 -3.83
N ARG A 202 14.70 1.20 -2.72
CA ARG A 202 13.60 0.51 -2.05
C ARG A 202 12.56 1.48 -1.48
N VAL A 203 12.97 2.61 -0.91
CA VAL A 203 12.03 3.63 -0.39
C VAL A 203 11.26 4.31 -1.53
N VAL A 204 11.96 4.74 -2.59
CA VAL A 204 11.34 5.49 -3.69
C VAL A 204 10.42 4.60 -4.54
N ALA A 205 10.85 3.38 -4.88
CA ALA A 205 10.10 2.49 -5.76
C ALA A 205 8.82 1.92 -5.11
N PHE A 206 8.68 2.07 -3.80
CA PHE A 206 7.63 1.44 -3.03
C PHE A 206 6.22 1.94 -3.36
N ASP A 207 6.06 3.24 -3.65
CA ASP A 207 4.76 3.81 -4.05
C ASP A 207 4.22 3.15 -5.33
N THR A 208 5.13 2.85 -6.24
CA THR A 208 4.83 2.16 -7.48
C THR A 208 4.64 0.65 -7.24
N LEU A 209 5.45 0.05 -6.37
CA LEU A 209 5.36 -1.37 -6.02
C LEU A 209 4.02 -1.74 -5.37
N TYR A 210 3.31 -0.79 -4.76
CA TYR A 210 1.96 -1.02 -4.24
C TYR A 210 1.00 -1.61 -5.30
N ALA A 211 1.19 -1.27 -6.59
CA ALA A 211 0.42 -1.87 -7.69
C ALA A 211 0.52 -3.41 -7.72
N ALA A 212 1.54 -4.00 -7.10
CA ALA A 212 1.69 -5.44 -6.98
C ALA A 212 0.48 -6.12 -6.32
N LEU A 213 -0.21 -5.46 -5.37
CA LEU A 213 -1.40 -6.05 -4.74
C LEU A 213 -2.53 -6.28 -5.77
N ASP A 214 -2.80 -5.26 -6.59
CA ASP A 214 -3.81 -5.35 -7.65
C ASP A 214 -3.38 -6.34 -8.74
N ILE A 215 -2.11 -6.32 -9.13
CA ILE A 215 -1.55 -7.22 -10.14
C ILE A 215 -1.66 -8.69 -9.69
N VAL A 216 -1.28 -9.00 -8.45
CA VAL A 216 -1.36 -10.36 -7.88
C VAL A 216 -2.82 -10.83 -7.83
N GLU A 217 -3.75 -9.98 -7.44
CA GLU A 217 -5.17 -10.31 -7.44
C GLU A 217 -5.72 -10.61 -8.84
N VAL A 218 -5.38 -9.78 -9.82
CA VAL A 218 -5.81 -9.98 -11.20
C VAL A 218 -5.17 -11.24 -11.78
N ALA A 219 -3.89 -11.49 -11.50
CA ALA A 219 -3.17 -12.69 -11.90
C ALA A 219 -3.81 -13.96 -11.34
N GLY A 220 -4.16 -13.98 -10.05
CA GLY A 220 -4.86 -15.10 -9.42
C GLY A 220 -6.25 -15.35 -10.02
N THR A 221 -7.02 -14.27 -10.27
CA THR A 221 -8.38 -14.37 -10.85
C THR A 221 -8.34 -14.85 -12.30
N ALA A 222 -7.43 -14.29 -13.10
CA ALA A 222 -7.25 -14.65 -14.51
C ALA A 222 -6.44 -15.94 -14.71
N LYS A 223 -5.87 -16.50 -13.65
CA LYS A 223 -4.96 -17.67 -13.69
C LYS A 223 -3.82 -17.49 -14.70
N ARG A 224 -3.19 -16.31 -14.69
CA ARG A 224 -2.06 -15.97 -15.57
C ARG A 224 -0.83 -15.59 -14.74
N PRO A 225 0.40 -15.70 -15.30
CA PRO A 225 1.61 -15.28 -14.62
C PRO A 225 1.55 -13.81 -14.20
N VAL A 226 2.06 -13.51 -12.99
CA VAL A 226 2.04 -12.17 -12.40
C VAL A 226 2.78 -11.16 -13.28
N GLU A 227 3.82 -11.62 -13.97
CA GLU A 227 4.65 -10.85 -14.88
C GLU A 227 3.85 -10.37 -16.10
N THR A 228 3.06 -11.24 -16.72
CA THR A 228 2.22 -10.90 -17.86
C THR A 228 1.14 -9.90 -17.47
N ILE A 229 0.56 -10.06 -16.28
CA ILE A 229 -0.41 -9.10 -15.77
C ILE A 229 0.26 -7.77 -15.45
N ALA A 230 1.47 -7.76 -14.91
CA ALA A 230 2.19 -6.52 -14.65
C ALA A 230 2.49 -5.73 -15.92
N GLU A 231 2.98 -6.40 -16.97
CA GLU A 231 3.21 -5.78 -18.29
C GLU A 231 1.93 -5.15 -18.84
N LEU A 232 0.79 -5.85 -18.74
CA LEU A 232 -0.50 -5.33 -19.16
C LEU A 232 -0.96 -4.14 -18.29
N TYR A 233 -0.85 -4.28 -16.97
CA TYR A 233 -1.29 -3.29 -15.99
C TYR A 233 -0.57 -1.96 -16.16
N PHE A 234 0.76 -2.00 -16.35
CA PHE A 234 1.57 -0.81 -16.60
C PHE A 234 1.38 -0.26 -18.03
N ALA A 235 1.23 -1.11 -19.04
CA ALA A 235 0.91 -0.65 -20.40
C ALA A 235 -0.41 0.15 -20.45
N LEU A 236 -1.45 -0.32 -19.75
CA LEU A 236 -2.71 0.40 -19.60
C LEU A 236 -2.52 1.71 -18.82
N ALA A 237 -1.71 1.69 -17.76
CA ALA A 237 -1.38 2.90 -17.00
C ALA A 237 -0.77 3.99 -17.89
N THR A 238 0.22 3.62 -18.70
CA THR A 238 0.90 4.53 -19.64
C THR A 238 -0.07 4.99 -20.73
N ARG A 239 -0.87 4.07 -21.30
CA ARG A 239 -1.81 4.38 -22.38
C ARG A 239 -2.84 5.43 -22.00
N PHE A 240 -3.37 5.35 -20.78
CA PHE A 240 -4.36 6.29 -20.25
C PHE A 240 -3.74 7.42 -19.42
N GLY A 241 -2.41 7.43 -19.24
CA GLY A 241 -1.76 8.47 -18.49
C GLY A 241 -2.13 8.49 -17.00
N LEU A 242 -2.40 7.33 -16.42
CA LEU A 242 -2.82 7.18 -15.03
C LEU A 242 -1.78 7.68 -14.01
N PRO A 243 -0.45 7.58 -14.22
CA PRO A 243 0.53 8.19 -13.32
C PRO A 243 0.31 9.70 -13.15
N TRP A 244 0.04 10.41 -14.25
CA TRP A 244 -0.24 11.85 -14.23
C TRP A 244 -1.54 12.16 -13.46
N LEU A 245 -2.61 11.39 -13.66
CA LEU A 245 -3.84 11.56 -12.88
C LEU A 245 -3.60 11.36 -11.38
N ARG A 246 -2.81 10.33 -11.03
CA ARG A 246 -2.46 10.03 -9.63
C ARG A 246 -1.67 11.17 -9.00
N GLU A 247 -0.73 11.77 -9.73
CA GLU A 247 0.01 12.97 -9.31
C GLU A 247 -0.94 14.15 -9.08
N LYS A 248 -1.86 14.44 -10.01
CA LYS A 248 -2.82 15.54 -9.86
C LYS A 248 -3.77 15.35 -8.69
N ILE A 249 -4.28 14.13 -8.48
CA ILE A 249 -5.07 13.82 -7.27
C ILE A 249 -4.22 14.00 -6.01
N ALA A 250 -2.98 13.51 -6.01
CA ALA A 250 -2.05 13.67 -4.88
C ALA A 250 -1.69 15.14 -4.61
N ALA A 251 -1.77 16.02 -5.60
CA ALA A 251 -1.52 17.46 -5.48
C ALA A 251 -2.75 18.27 -5.03
N LEU A 252 -3.95 17.67 -4.95
CA LEU A 252 -5.13 18.36 -4.44
C LEU A 252 -4.95 18.81 -2.99
N PRO A 253 -5.55 19.96 -2.60
CA PRO A 253 -5.61 20.41 -1.20
C PRO A 253 -6.16 19.30 -0.30
N GLY A 254 -5.63 19.21 0.92
CA GLY A 254 -5.99 18.16 1.87
C GLY A 254 -6.03 18.61 3.32
N ASP A 255 -6.09 19.92 3.56
CA ASP A 255 -6.01 20.49 4.91
C ASP A 255 -7.33 20.33 5.67
N ALA A 256 -8.47 20.44 4.97
CA ALA A 256 -9.77 20.21 5.57
C ALA A 256 -10.15 18.73 5.54
N HIS A 257 -10.86 18.27 6.58
CA HIS A 257 -11.28 16.87 6.73
C HIS A 257 -11.95 16.30 5.46
N TRP A 258 -12.95 16.99 4.92
CA TRP A 258 -13.64 16.54 3.70
C TRP A 258 -12.77 16.54 2.43
N GLN A 259 -11.78 17.45 2.35
CA GLN A 259 -10.85 17.47 1.22
C GLN A 259 -9.90 16.27 1.26
N MET A 260 -9.40 15.93 2.45
CA MET A 260 -8.60 14.72 2.66
C MET A 260 -9.41 13.45 2.32
N LEU A 261 -10.67 13.36 2.75
CA LEU A 261 -11.55 12.24 2.41
C LEU A 261 -11.77 12.13 0.90
N ALA A 262 -12.11 13.23 0.23
CA ALA A 262 -12.33 13.25 -1.21
C ALA A 262 -11.07 12.83 -1.99
N LYS A 263 -9.91 13.37 -1.61
CA LYS A 263 -8.62 13.01 -2.18
C LYS A 263 -8.32 11.52 -2.04
N GLY A 264 -8.50 10.95 -0.85
CA GLY A 264 -8.32 9.52 -0.61
C GLY A 264 -9.26 8.68 -1.48
N ALA A 265 -10.56 9.01 -1.51
CA ALA A 265 -11.55 8.33 -2.34
C ALA A 265 -11.17 8.35 -3.83
N MET A 266 -10.65 9.47 -4.35
CA MET A 266 -10.22 9.57 -5.75
C MET A 266 -8.98 8.73 -6.07
N GLN A 267 -8.00 8.66 -5.16
CA GLN A 267 -6.81 7.80 -5.32
C GLN A 267 -7.20 6.32 -5.36
N ASP A 268 -8.16 5.97 -4.52
CA ASP A 268 -8.67 4.61 -4.44
C ASP A 268 -9.52 4.23 -5.65
N ASP A 269 -10.43 5.10 -6.07
CA ASP A 269 -11.23 4.94 -7.29
C ASP A 269 -10.32 4.73 -8.49
N LEU A 270 -9.27 5.54 -8.64
CA LEU A 270 -8.29 5.38 -9.72
C LEU A 270 -7.63 4.00 -9.72
N SER A 271 -7.24 3.51 -8.54
CA SER A 271 -6.58 2.19 -8.41
C SER A 271 -7.56 1.05 -8.70
N SER A 272 -8.79 1.14 -8.18
CA SER A 272 -9.86 0.17 -8.44
C SER A 272 -10.25 0.12 -9.92
N LEU A 273 -10.34 1.28 -10.58
CA LEU A 273 -10.63 1.39 -12.00
C LEU A 273 -9.53 0.75 -12.84
N GLN A 274 -8.26 1.01 -12.52
CA GLN A 274 -7.13 0.39 -13.22
C GLN A 274 -7.16 -1.15 -13.09
N ARG A 275 -7.42 -1.68 -11.89
CA ARG A 275 -7.60 -3.11 -11.65
C ARG A 275 -8.75 -3.69 -12.49
N THR A 276 -9.88 -3.01 -12.50
CA THR A 276 -11.09 -3.48 -13.21
C THR A 276 -10.90 -3.49 -14.71
N ILE A 277 -10.38 -2.40 -15.29
CA ILE A 277 -10.04 -2.31 -16.73
C ILE A 277 -9.04 -3.39 -17.11
N THR A 278 -8.02 -3.64 -16.29
CA THR A 278 -7.06 -4.73 -16.53
C THR A 278 -7.78 -6.09 -16.61
N GLY A 279 -8.74 -6.35 -15.73
CA GLY A 279 -9.58 -7.54 -15.75
C GLY A 279 -10.48 -7.64 -16.99
N GLU A 280 -11.08 -6.54 -17.43
CA GLU A 280 -11.91 -6.47 -18.65
C GLU A 280 -11.10 -6.77 -19.92
N VAL A 281 -9.89 -6.22 -20.02
CA VAL A 281 -8.98 -6.49 -21.15
C VAL A 281 -8.67 -7.99 -21.25
N LEU A 282 -8.50 -8.66 -20.11
CA LEU A 282 -8.20 -10.11 -20.06
C LEU A 282 -9.41 -10.98 -20.41
N ARG A 283 -10.64 -10.59 -20.05
CA ARG A 283 -11.86 -11.37 -20.34
C ARG A 283 -12.14 -11.54 -21.83
N GLY A 284 -11.63 -10.65 -22.66
CA GLY A 284 -11.93 -10.61 -24.08
C GLY A 284 -11.00 -11.35 -25.03
N ALA A 285 -9.95 -12.02 -24.52
CA ALA A 285 -8.99 -12.72 -25.37
C ALA A 285 -8.30 -13.89 -24.65
N ASP A 286 -8.39 -15.07 -25.27
CA ASP A 286 -7.94 -16.34 -24.68
C ASP A 286 -6.42 -16.42 -24.48
N SER A 287 -5.63 -15.73 -25.31
CA SER A 287 -4.17 -15.64 -25.17
C SER A 287 -3.57 -14.58 -26.08
N GLY A 288 -2.39 -14.06 -25.73
CA GLY A 288 -1.65 -13.12 -26.55
C GLY A 288 -0.69 -12.26 -25.74
N ALA A 289 0.29 -11.66 -26.43
CA ALA A 289 1.17 -10.65 -25.84
C ALA A 289 0.31 -9.48 -25.32
N PRO A 290 0.68 -8.84 -24.18
CA PRO A 290 -0.08 -7.75 -23.58
C PRO A 290 -0.50 -6.66 -24.58
N ALA A 291 0.40 -6.24 -25.46
CA ALA A 291 0.09 -5.25 -26.50
C ALA A 291 -1.05 -5.65 -27.44
N LYS A 292 -1.15 -6.93 -27.80
CA LYS A 292 -2.25 -7.45 -28.64
C LYS A 292 -3.58 -7.46 -27.87
N LEU A 293 -3.54 -7.80 -26.58
CA LEU A 293 -4.74 -7.79 -25.73
C LEU A 293 -5.31 -6.38 -25.58
N VAL A 294 -4.43 -5.39 -25.35
CA VAL A 294 -4.82 -3.98 -25.31
C VAL A 294 -5.43 -3.54 -26.64
N ALA A 295 -4.73 -3.77 -27.75
CA ALA A 295 -5.22 -3.35 -29.07
C ALA A 295 -6.59 -3.99 -29.42
N ALA A 296 -6.78 -5.28 -29.14
CA ALA A 296 -8.05 -5.97 -29.39
C ALA A 296 -9.19 -5.48 -28.47
N TRP A 297 -8.88 -5.07 -27.24
CA TRP A 297 -9.85 -4.45 -26.35
C TRP A 297 -10.16 -3.00 -26.77
N GLU A 298 -9.17 -2.22 -27.19
CA GLU A 298 -9.38 -0.86 -27.70
C GLU A 298 -10.24 -0.88 -28.96
N ASP A 299 -10.05 -1.83 -29.85
CA ASP A 299 -10.85 -1.97 -31.07
C ASP A 299 -12.34 -2.19 -30.77
N ARG A 300 -12.63 -3.05 -29.80
CA ARG A 300 -14.00 -3.34 -29.33
C ARG A 300 -14.64 -2.17 -28.58
N ASN A 301 -13.83 -1.36 -27.90
CA ASN A 301 -14.28 -0.25 -27.05
C ASN A 301 -13.95 1.14 -27.64
N ARG A 302 -13.73 1.20 -28.95
CA ARG A 302 -13.10 2.35 -29.62
C ARG A 302 -13.71 3.70 -29.25
N ARG A 303 -15.04 3.81 -29.29
CA ARG A 303 -15.76 5.06 -28.97
C ARG A 303 -15.50 5.54 -27.54
N SER A 304 -15.50 4.62 -26.56
CA SER A 304 -15.28 4.97 -25.16
C SER A 304 -13.81 5.33 -24.91
N VAL A 305 -12.88 4.59 -25.54
CA VAL A 305 -11.43 4.86 -25.44
C VAL A 305 -11.09 6.22 -26.07
N GLU A 306 -11.60 6.53 -27.26
CA GLU A 306 -11.39 7.82 -27.92
C GLU A 306 -11.90 8.98 -27.07
N ARG A 307 -13.10 8.84 -26.47
CA ARG A 307 -13.65 9.85 -25.56
C ARG A 307 -12.77 10.08 -24.33
N ALA A 308 -12.31 9.00 -23.69
CA ALA A 308 -11.44 9.10 -22.53
C ALA A 308 -10.09 9.76 -22.88
N VAL A 309 -9.47 9.37 -24.00
CA VAL A 309 -8.21 9.95 -24.48
C VAL A 309 -8.38 11.43 -24.81
N GLN A 310 -9.49 11.81 -25.46
CA GLN A 310 -9.78 13.22 -25.75
C GLN A 310 -9.91 14.04 -24.46
N LEU A 311 -10.72 13.57 -23.50
CA LEU A 311 -10.89 14.26 -22.22
C LEU A 311 -9.55 14.43 -21.48
N PHE A 312 -8.70 13.40 -21.46
CA PHE A 312 -7.39 13.52 -20.82
C PHE A 312 -6.46 14.48 -21.55
N GLY A 313 -6.56 14.58 -22.87
CA GLY A 313 -5.88 15.61 -23.66
C GLY A 313 -6.31 17.03 -23.25
N GLU A 314 -7.61 17.27 -23.16
CA GLU A 314 -8.19 18.55 -22.73
C GLU A 314 -7.77 18.92 -21.30
N LEU A 315 -7.82 17.96 -20.37
CA LEU A 315 -7.39 18.16 -18.98
C LEU A 315 -5.89 18.51 -18.87
N ARG A 316 -5.03 17.89 -19.69
CA ARG A 316 -3.58 18.17 -19.70
C ARG A 316 -3.25 19.53 -20.30
N ALA A 317 -4.08 20.04 -21.21
CA ALA A 317 -3.92 21.38 -21.78
C ALA A 317 -4.34 22.49 -20.81
N THR A 318 -5.06 22.15 -19.73
CA THR A 318 -5.52 23.10 -18.72
C THR A 318 -4.42 23.41 -17.71
N SER A 319 -4.25 24.69 -17.36
CA SER A 319 -3.18 25.14 -16.44
C SER A 319 -3.43 24.77 -14.98
N ALA A 320 -4.70 24.74 -14.55
CA ALA A 320 -5.11 24.38 -13.20
C ALA A 320 -6.18 23.28 -13.25
N VAL A 321 -5.84 22.10 -12.73
CA VAL A 321 -6.74 20.96 -12.63
C VAL A 321 -7.33 20.91 -11.22
N ASP A 322 -8.65 20.94 -11.11
CA ASP A 322 -9.37 20.88 -9.83
C ASP A 322 -9.98 19.50 -9.55
N ALA A 323 -10.59 19.34 -8.37
CA ALA A 323 -11.20 18.09 -7.95
C ALA A 323 -12.42 17.70 -8.80
N ALA A 324 -13.19 18.66 -9.32
CA ALA A 324 -14.34 18.38 -10.17
C ALA A 324 -13.91 17.81 -11.52
N MET A 325 -12.90 18.42 -12.14
CA MET A 325 -12.26 17.95 -13.37
C MET A 325 -11.72 16.52 -13.24
N LEU A 326 -11.01 16.23 -12.14
CA LEU A 326 -10.50 14.89 -11.86
C LEU A 326 -11.64 13.88 -11.59
N SER A 327 -12.74 14.31 -10.96
CA SER A 327 -13.91 13.44 -10.78
C SER A 327 -14.55 13.05 -12.11
N VAL A 328 -14.64 13.99 -13.07
CA VAL A 328 -15.11 13.71 -14.44
C VAL A 328 -14.16 12.74 -15.14
N ALA A 329 -12.84 12.91 -14.98
CA ALA A 329 -11.85 11.98 -15.52
C ALA A 329 -12.04 10.54 -15.00
N LEU A 330 -12.23 10.39 -13.68
CA LEU A 330 -12.50 9.08 -13.07
C LEU A 330 -13.83 8.48 -13.55
N ARG A 331 -14.85 9.31 -13.80
CA ARG A 331 -16.12 8.86 -14.37
C ARG A 331 -15.95 8.32 -15.79
N GLU A 332 -15.16 8.98 -16.63
CA GLU A 332 -14.88 8.46 -17.98
C GLU A 332 -14.05 7.17 -17.96
N LEU A 333 -13.09 7.03 -17.03
CA LEU A 333 -12.41 5.74 -16.80
C LEU A 333 -13.39 4.64 -16.37
N ARG A 334 -14.40 4.99 -15.56
CA ARG A 334 -15.43 4.04 -15.12
C ARG A 334 -16.27 3.50 -16.27
N ASN A 335 -16.43 4.25 -17.36
CA ASN A 335 -17.11 3.78 -18.57
C ASN A 335 -16.28 2.74 -19.35
N LEU A 336 -14.99 2.55 -19.00
CA LEU A 336 -14.10 1.54 -19.57
C LEU A 336 -13.97 0.28 -18.70
N ALA A 337 -14.44 0.35 -17.45
CA ALA A 337 -14.33 -0.68 -16.44
C ALA A 337 -15.52 -1.64 -16.46
#